data_AF-A0A0B7C0J5-F1
#
_entry.id   AF-A0A0B7C0J5-F1
#
_cell.length_a   1.000
_cell.length_b   1.000
_cell.length_c   1.000
_cell.angle_alpha   90.00
_cell.angle_beta   90.00
_cell.angle_gamma   90.00
#
_symmetry.space_group_name_H-M   'P 1'
#
loop_
_entity.id
_entity.type
_entity.pdbx_description
1 polymer ?
#
loop_
_entity_poly.entity_id
_entity_poly.type
_entity_poly.pdbx_seq_one_letter_code
_entity_poly.pdbx_strand_id
1 'polypeptide(L)'
;NMFIRSLVLSLEHFRLEGTEKTLTFVGSGEGDKGERRESKLVSYIGNFTRQLDYLYKLINIISVQNLTQENVSCLNTTLVFLMFANKRNQLPLYLQALGEKQDDALDNVSGSSSILQNFRDLLIFWQDHYLHKDKDCSALEKSSKIDFAYWKTTVSMLVADDKTAQTSVCYYINPLPSDRTN
;
A
#
# COMPACT_ATOMS: atom_id res chain seq x y z
N ASN A 1 -13.08 0.87 -2.21
CA ASN A 1 -11.82 1.62 -2.15
C ASN A 1 -11.81 2.67 -1.01
N MET A 2 -12.59 3.75 -1.09
CA MET A 2 -12.54 4.84 -0.10
C MET A 2 -12.74 4.40 1.36
N PHE A 3 -13.67 3.47 1.61
CA PHE A 3 -13.84 2.89 2.95
C PHE A 3 -12.56 2.22 3.48
N ILE A 4 -11.85 1.47 2.65
CA ILE A 4 -10.57 0.83 3.02
C ILE A 4 -9.53 1.91 3.34
N ARG A 5 -9.44 2.98 2.53
CA ARG A 5 -8.55 4.11 2.81
C ARG A 5 -8.84 4.70 4.18
N SER A 6 -10.10 4.96 4.51
CA SER A 6 -10.49 5.48 5.83
C SER A 6 -10.09 4.54 6.96
N LEU A 7 -10.27 3.23 6.81
CA LEU A 7 -9.85 2.25 7.83
C LEU A 7 -8.33 2.26 8.06
N VAL A 8 -7.54 2.36 6.99
CA VAL A 8 -6.07 2.37 7.05
C VAL A 8 -5.54 3.67 7.64
N LEU A 9 -6.13 4.81 7.26
CA LEU A 9 -5.82 6.11 7.85
C LEU A 9 -6.13 6.13 9.35
N SER A 10 -7.29 5.59 9.76
CA SER A 10 -7.66 5.47 11.17
C SER A 10 -6.71 4.54 11.92
N LEU A 11 -6.34 3.40 11.34
CA LEU A 11 -5.36 2.49 11.96
C LEU A 11 -4.03 3.19 12.21
N GLU A 12 -3.51 3.92 11.22
CA GLU A 12 -2.25 4.63 11.37
C GLU A 12 -2.36 5.74 12.41
N HIS A 13 -3.47 6.47 12.42
CA HIS A 13 -3.72 7.51 13.42
C HIS A 13 -3.69 6.95 14.84
N PHE A 14 -4.37 5.81 15.09
CA PHE A 14 -4.32 5.15 16.39
C PHE A 14 -2.92 4.66 16.80
N ARG A 15 -2.08 4.29 15.82
CA ARG A 15 -0.68 3.90 16.07
C ARG A 15 0.20 5.11 16.41
N LEU A 16 0.03 6.22 15.70
CA LEU A 16 0.83 7.44 15.88
C LEU A 16 0.48 8.20 17.16
N GLU A 17 -0.79 8.21 17.58
CA GLU A 17 -1.21 8.87 18.80
C GLU A 17 -0.71 8.17 20.08
N GLY A 18 -0.04 7.01 19.97
CA GLY A 18 0.68 6.40 21.09
C GLY A 18 -0.22 5.99 22.26
N THR A 19 -1.54 5.99 22.08
CA THR A 19 -2.46 5.59 23.12
C THR A 19 -2.55 4.06 23.11
N GLU A 20 -1.56 3.39 23.72
CA GLU A 20 -1.71 1.98 24.11
C GLU A 20 -3.06 1.75 24.83
N LYS A 21 -3.58 2.78 25.52
CA LYS A 21 -4.91 2.81 26.17
C LYS A 21 -6.13 2.92 25.23
N THR A 22 -5.99 3.25 23.94
CA THR A 22 -7.12 3.32 23.00
C THR A 22 -7.27 2.03 22.19
N LEU A 23 -6.17 1.33 21.92
CA LEU A 23 -6.20 0.00 21.29
C LEU A 23 -6.41 -1.12 22.31
N THR A 24 -6.12 -0.86 23.59
CA THR A 24 -6.50 -1.71 24.71
C THR A 24 -7.63 -1.05 25.49
N PHE A 25 -8.87 -1.50 25.30
CA PHE A 25 -9.93 -1.13 26.22
C PHE A 25 -9.71 -1.93 27.51
N VAL A 26 -9.09 -1.31 28.52
CA VAL A 26 -9.09 -1.89 29.87
C VAL A 26 -10.51 -1.72 30.39
N GLY A 27 -11.27 -2.82 30.45
CA GLY A 27 -12.55 -2.80 31.13
C GLY A 27 -12.31 -2.44 32.59
N SER A 28 -12.72 -1.23 33.00
CA SER A 28 -12.74 -0.82 34.40
C SER A 28 -13.84 -1.60 35.14
N GLY A 29 -13.59 -2.88 35.41
CA GLY A 29 -14.35 -3.68 36.37
C GLY A 29 -13.49 -3.85 37.61
N GLU A 30 -13.91 -3.26 38.74
CA GLU A 30 -13.29 -3.55 40.03
C GLU A 30 -13.42 -5.05 40.31
N GLY A 31 -12.30 -5.78 40.27
CA GLY A 31 -12.20 -7.12 40.84
C GLY A 31 -11.83 -8.29 39.92
N ASP A 32 -11.56 -8.11 38.62
CA ASP A 32 -11.18 -9.25 37.77
C ASP A 32 -10.00 -8.95 36.84
N LYS A 33 -9.20 -9.97 36.55
CA LYS A 33 -7.97 -9.90 35.73
C LYS A 33 -8.29 -9.21 34.40
N GLY A 34 -7.89 -7.95 34.24
CA GLY A 34 -8.24 -7.14 33.07
C GLY A 34 -7.87 -7.81 31.75
N GLU A 35 -8.87 -8.36 31.06
CA GLU A 35 -8.71 -8.90 29.71
C GLU A 35 -8.41 -7.74 28.76
N ARG A 36 -7.25 -7.78 28.09
CA ARG A 36 -6.93 -6.86 27.01
C ARG A 36 -7.89 -7.13 25.85
N ARG A 37 -8.89 -6.27 25.64
CA ARG A 37 -9.75 -6.33 24.46
C ARG A 37 -9.16 -5.48 23.35
N GLU A 38 -8.48 -6.13 22.40
CA GLU A 38 -8.11 -5.50 21.13
C GLU A 38 -9.35 -5.39 20.24
N SER A 39 -9.50 -4.26 19.55
CA SER A 39 -10.56 -4.11 18.55
C SER A 39 -10.39 -5.15 17.44
N LYS A 40 -11.39 -6.03 17.26
CA LYS A 40 -11.41 -7.02 16.17
C LYS A 40 -11.20 -6.36 14.81
N LEU A 41 -11.73 -5.15 14.62
CA LEU A 41 -11.56 -4.39 13.38
C LEU A 41 -10.12 -3.94 13.18
N VAL A 42 -9.45 -3.46 14.24
CA VAL A 42 -8.03 -3.07 14.21
C VAL A 42 -7.15 -4.28 13.90
N SER A 43 -7.37 -5.40 14.58
CA SER A 43 -6.66 -6.65 14.31
C SER A 43 -6.88 -7.12 12.87
N TYR A 44 -8.13 -7.03 12.39
CA TYR A 44 -8.50 -7.41 11.03
C TYR A 44 -7.83 -6.52 9.97
N ILE A 45 -7.91 -5.20 10.10
CA ILE A 45 -7.31 -4.27 9.11
C ILE A 45 -5.79 -4.21 9.22
N GLY A 46 -5.22 -4.46 10.40
CA GLY A 46 -3.78 -4.52 10.64
C GLY A 46 -3.10 -5.79 10.14
N ASN A 47 -3.86 -6.83 9.80
CA ASN A 47 -3.33 -8.10 9.34
C ASN A 47 -2.67 -7.98 7.95
N PHE A 48 -1.38 -8.32 7.88
CA PHE A 48 -0.57 -8.22 6.66
C PHE A 48 -1.19 -8.93 5.44
N THR A 49 -1.59 -10.19 5.58
CA THR A 49 -2.18 -10.98 4.47
C THR A 49 -3.42 -10.32 3.90
N ARG A 50 -4.29 -9.77 4.74
CA ARG A 50 -5.48 -9.03 4.31
C ARG A 50 -5.15 -7.72 3.61
N GLN A 51 -4.17 -6.98 4.14
CA GLN A 51 -3.69 -5.77 3.47
C GLN A 51 -3.13 -6.11 2.08
N LEU A 52 -2.40 -7.21 1.95
CA LEU A 52 -1.89 -7.71 0.69
C LEU A 52 -3.03 -8.12 -0.27
N ASP A 53 -4.10 -8.76 0.22
CA ASP A 53 -5.32 -9.02 -0.58
C ASP A 53 -5.94 -7.74 -1.12
N TYR A 54 -6.03 -6.69 -0.30
CA TYR A 54 -6.57 -5.40 -0.73
C TYR A 54 -5.68 -4.75 -1.77
N LEU A 55 -4.36 -4.68 -1.54
CA LEU A 55 -3.40 -4.12 -2.48
C LEU A 55 -3.47 -4.84 -3.83
N TYR A 56 -3.44 -6.18 -3.83
CA TYR A 56 -3.53 -6.99 -5.04
C TYR A 56 -4.80 -6.67 -5.85
N LYS A 57 -5.96 -6.62 -5.18
CA LYS A 57 -7.24 -6.29 -5.83
C LYS A 57 -7.30 -4.85 -6.33
N LEU A 58 -6.80 -3.90 -5.55
CA LEU A 58 -6.79 -2.48 -5.90
C LEU A 58 -5.91 -2.18 -7.10
N ILE A 59 -4.77 -2.87 -7.23
CA ILE A 59 -3.87 -2.73 -8.38
C ILE A 59 -4.47 -3.43 -9.61
N ASN A 60 -4.98 -4.65 -9.47
CA ASN A 60 -5.45 -5.43 -10.63
C ASN A 60 -6.79 -4.97 -11.23
N ILE A 61 -7.61 -4.22 -10.49
CA ILE A 61 -8.86 -3.68 -11.04
C ILE A 61 -8.62 -2.46 -11.95
N ILE A 62 -7.41 -1.88 -11.93
CA ILE A 62 -7.04 -0.72 -12.74
C ILE A 62 -5.78 -0.98 -13.59
N SER A 63 -5.70 -0.29 -14.72
CA SER A 63 -4.52 -0.17 -15.56
C SER A 63 -4.51 1.21 -16.19
N VAL A 64 -3.40 1.61 -16.81
CA VAL A 64 -3.32 2.90 -17.51
C VAL A 64 -4.42 3.05 -18.58
N GLN A 65 -4.86 1.95 -19.20
CA GLN A 65 -5.87 1.96 -20.26
C GLN A 65 -7.31 2.14 -19.74
N ASN A 66 -7.59 1.75 -18.50
CA ASN A 66 -8.95 1.81 -17.92
C ASN A 66 -9.09 2.80 -16.76
N LEU A 67 -8.03 3.56 -16.46
CA LEU A 67 -8.02 4.53 -15.38
C LEU A 67 -8.91 5.73 -15.73
N THR A 68 -9.79 6.11 -14.81
CA THR A 68 -10.74 7.22 -14.93
C THR A 68 -10.71 8.09 -13.68
N GLN A 69 -11.41 9.23 -13.72
CA GLN A 69 -11.57 10.08 -12.53
C GLN A 69 -12.28 9.36 -11.36
N GLU A 70 -13.12 8.36 -11.64
CA GLU A 70 -13.87 7.63 -10.62
C GLU A 70 -13.03 6.56 -9.91
N ASN A 71 -12.13 5.90 -10.65
CA ASN A 71 -11.35 4.79 -10.13
C ASN A 71 -9.88 5.13 -9.79
N VAL A 72 -9.38 6.33 -10.14
CA VAL A 72 -8.02 6.81 -9.76
C VAL A 72 -7.78 6.74 -8.25
N SER A 73 -8.86 6.79 -7.47
CA SER A 73 -8.79 6.62 -6.03
C SER A 73 -8.21 5.27 -5.60
N CYS A 74 -8.36 4.20 -6.39
CA CYS A 74 -7.76 2.89 -6.10
C CYS A 74 -6.24 2.99 -6.00
N LEU A 75 -5.62 3.68 -6.97
CA LEU A 75 -4.18 3.95 -6.95
C LEU A 75 -3.77 4.81 -5.75
N ASN A 76 -4.52 5.87 -5.45
CA ASN A 76 -4.24 6.70 -4.28
C ASN A 76 -4.33 5.91 -2.98
N THR A 77 -5.30 5.01 -2.83
CA THR A 77 -5.40 4.16 -1.64
C THR A 77 -4.24 3.17 -1.56
N THR A 78 -3.87 2.53 -2.67
CA THR A 78 -2.67 1.67 -2.75
C THR A 78 -1.43 2.42 -2.27
N LEU A 79 -1.25 3.66 -2.73
CA LEU A 79 -0.16 4.52 -2.30
C LEU A 79 -0.20 4.84 -0.80
N VAL A 80 -1.36 5.12 -0.20
CA VAL A 80 -1.49 5.32 1.26
C VAL A 80 -1.01 4.09 2.04
N PHE A 81 -1.41 2.88 1.63
CA PHE A 81 -0.93 1.64 2.27
C PHE A 81 0.59 1.55 2.23
N LEU A 82 1.18 1.73 1.06
CA LEU A 82 2.62 1.61 0.86
C LEU A 82 3.40 2.74 1.52
N MET A 83 2.83 3.94 1.62
CA MET A 83 3.38 5.06 2.38
C MET A 83 3.52 4.74 3.87
N PHE A 84 2.49 4.11 4.47
CA PHE A 84 2.58 3.66 5.86
C PHE A 84 3.46 2.43 6.03
N ALA A 85 3.53 1.53 5.04
CA ALA A 85 4.54 0.47 5.04
C ALA A 85 5.95 1.07 5.01
N ASN A 86 6.19 2.08 4.19
CA ASN A 86 7.47 2.78 4.08
C ASN A 86 7.85 3.50 5.38
N LYS A 87 6.93 4.22 6.02
CA LYS A 87 7.16 4.83 7.35
C LYS A 87 7.60 3.82 8.41
N ARG A 88 7.19 2.55 8.26
CA ARG A 88 7.52 1.44 9.17
C ARG A 88 8.69 0.58 8.69
N ASN A 89 9.40 0.97 7.63
CA ASN A 89 10.45 0.19 6.97
C ASN A 89 10.00 -1.21 6.49
N GLN A 90 8.72 -1.35 6.16
CA GLN A 90 8.11 -2.60 5.68
C GLN A 90 7.85 -2.58 4.17
N LEU A 91 8.11 -1.49 3.46
CA LEU A 91 7.80 -1.38 2.03
C LEU A 91 8.36 -2.54 1.18
N PRO A 92 9.65 -2.94 1.32
CA PRO A 92 10.20 -4.09 0.58
C PRO A 92 9.39 -5.38 0.76
N LEU A 93 8.93 -5.67 1.99
CA LEU A 93 8.13 -6.85 2.30
C LEU A 93 6.81 -6.87 1.52
N TYR A 94 6.14 -5.72 1.40
CA TYR A 94 4.88 -5.64 0.62
C TYR A 94 5.13 -5.78 -0.89
N LEU A 95 6.19 -5.16 -1.42
CA LEU A 95 6.51 -5.23 -2.85
C LEU A 95 6.89 -6.66 -3.27
N GLN A 96 7.72 -7.32 -2.47
CA GLN A 96 8.08 -8.72 -2.67
C GLN A 96 6.84 -9.62 -2.66
N ALA A 97 6.01 -9.53 -1.62
CA ALA A 97 4.83 -10.37 -1.47
C ALA A 97 3.76 -10.10 -2.57
N LEU A 98 3.69 -8.87 -3.11
CA LEU A 98 2.84 -8.57 -4.27
C LEU A 98 3.33 -9.27 -5.53
N GLY A 99 4.65 -9.35 -5.73
CA GLY A 99 5.26 -10.11 -6.82
C GLY A 99 4.97 -11.60 -6.70
N GLU A 100 5.29 -12.21 -5.56
CA GLU A 100 5.11 -13.65 -5.32
C GLU A 100 3.65 -14.10 -5.46
N LYS A 101 2.71 -13.29 -4.95
CA LYS A 101 1.26 -13.58 -5.05
C LYS A 101 0.75 -13.67 -6.49
N GLN A 102 1.43 -13.01 -7.42
CA GLN A 102 1.10 -13.11 -8.84
C GLN A 102 1.53 -14.46 -9.41
N ASP A 103 2.69 -14.97 -9.00
CA ASP A 103 3.23 -16.26 -9.46
C ASP A 103 2.31 -17.41 -9.04
N ASP A 104 1.82 -17.40 -7.79
CA ASP A 104 0.83 -18.38 -7.29
C ASP A 104 -0.48 -18.39 -8.09
N ALA A 105 -0.85 -17.27 -8.72
CA ALA A 105 -2.06 -17.13 -9.51
C ALA A 105 -1.87 -17.43 -11.01
N LEU A 106 -0.62 -17.41 -11.51
CA LEU A 106 -0.29 -17.46 -12.95
C LEU A 106 0.36 -18.75 -13.42
N ASP A 107 0.43 -19.80 -12.60
CA ASP A 107 0.74 -21.17 -13.06
C ASP A 107 -0.14 -21.64 -14.25
N ASN A 108 -1.14 -20.86 -14.69
CA ASN A 108 -2.06 -21.18 -15.79
C ASN A 108 -2.08 -20.23 -17.01
N VAL A 109 -1.33 -19.11 -17.09
CA VAL A 109 -1.38 -18.24 -18.29
C VAL A 109 -0.04 -17.56 -18.61
N SER A 110 0.70 -18.13 -19.57
CA SER A 110 1.83 -17.44 -20.22
C SER A 110 1.33 -16.21 -20.99
N GLY A 111 1.66 -15.00 -20.51
CA GLY A 111 1.49 -13.77 -21.27
C GLY A 111 0.89 -12.56 -20.54
N SER A 112 0.46 -12.68 -19.28
CA SER A 112 -0.01 -11.49 -18.53
C SER A 112 1.18 -10.68 -18.01
N SER A 113 1.18 -9.36 -18.30
CA SER A 113 2.09 -8.40 -17.65
C SER A 113 2.02 -8.56 -16.13
N SER A 114 3.16 -8.59 -15.44
CA SER A 114 3.19 -8.76 -13.99
C SER A 114 2.40 -7.63 -13.30
N ILE A 115 1.78 -7.93 -12.16
CA ILE A 115 1.10 -6.92 -11.32
C ILE A 115 2.02 -5.74 -10.99
N LEU A 116 3.30 -6.01 -10.78
CA LEU A 116 4.30 -5.00 -10.47
C LEU A 116 4.62 -4.11 -11.68
N GLN A 117 4.63 -4.68 -12.89
CA GLN A 117 4.74 -3.88 -14.12
C GLN A 117 3.52 -2.96 -14.28
N ASN A 118 2.30 -3.49 -14.10
CA ASN A 118 1.08 -2.67 -14.13
C ASN A 118 1.13 -1.57 -13.04
N PHE A 119 1.59 -1.91 -11.84
CA PHE A 119 1.73 -0.94 -10.76
C PHE A 119 2.75 0.15 -11.11
N ARG A 120 3.89 -0.20 -11.69
CA ARG A 120 4.89 0.79 -12.13
C ARG A 120 4.33 1.73 -13.19
N ASP A 121 3.59 1.22 -14.16
CA ASP A 121 2.97 2.04 -15.21
C ASP A 121 1.91 3.00 -14.63
N LEU A 122 1.11 2.51 -13.66
CA LEU A 122 0.17 3.36 -12.92
C LEU A 122 0.87 4.46 -12.12
N LEU A 123 2.03 4.18 -11.52
CA LEU A 123 2.81 5.18 -10.79
C LEU A 123 3.39 6.26 -11.72
N ILE A 124 3.85 5.89 -12.91
CA ILE A 124 4.28 6.86 -13.93
C ILE A 124 3.10 7.75 -14.33
N PHE A 125 1.94 7.13 -14.60
CA PHE A 125 0.72 7.90 -14.85
C PHE A 125 0.39 8.84 -13.69
N TRP A 126 0.55 8.40 -12.43
CA TRP A 126 0.32 9.25 -11.26
C TRP A 126 1.25 10.47 -11.25
N GLN A 127 2.53 10.29 -11.57
CA GLN A 127 3.48 11.40 -11.69
C GLN A 127 3.03 12.39 -12.78
N ASP A 128 2.66 11.88 -13.94
CA ASP A 128 2.13 12.71 -15.03
C ASP A 128 0.86 13.45 -14.62
N HIS A 129 0.00 12.79 -13.86
CA HIS A 129 -1.28 13.34 -13.44
C HIS A 129 -1.17 14.42 -12.37
N TYR A 130 -0.32 14.23 -11.34
CA TYR A 130 -0.26 15.10 -10.15
C TYR A 130 0.95 16.02 -10.10
N LEU A 131 2.03 15.74 -10.84
CA LEU A 131 3.23 16.58 -10.85
C LEU A 131 3.25 17.58 -12.01
N HIS A 132 2.44 17.36 -13.05
CA HIS A 132 2.31 18.31 -14.15
C HIS A 132 1.11 19.24 -13.98
N LYS A 133 1.35 20.53 -14.27
CA LYS A 133 0.41 21.65 -14.18
C LYS A 133 0.04 21.96 -12.72
N ASP A 134 -0.35 23.20 -12.44
CA ASP A 134 -0.78 23.69 -11.11
C ASP A 134 -2.09 23.03 -10.63
N LYS A 135 -2.16 21.70 -10.65
CA LYS A 135 -3.29 20.97 -10.13
C LYS A 135 -3.30 21.08 -8.63
N ASP A 136 -4.49 21.38 -8.11
CA ASP A 136 -4.73 21.42 -6.68
C ASP A 136 -4.61 20.01 -6.07
N CYS A 137 -3.43 19.70 -5.54
CA CYS A 137 -3.15 18.46 -4.81
C CYS A 137 -3.64 18.53 -3.35
N SER A 138 -4.20 19.67 -2.92
CA SER A 138 -4.70 19.86 -1.55
C SER A 138 -5.79 18.87 -1.21
N ALA A 139 -6.58 18.39 -2.18
CA ALA A 139 -7.60 17.38 -1.94
C ALA A 139 -6.98 16.04 -1.49
N LEU A 140 -5.83 15.64 -2.03
CA LEU A 140 -5.10 14.44 -1.59
C LEU A 140 -4.58 14.62 -0.18
N GLU A 141 -3.94 15.75 0.10
CA GLU A 141 -3.39 16.07 1.41
C GLU A 141 -4.48 16.11 2.47
N LYS A 142 -5.56 16.90 2.24
CA LYS A 142 -6.68 17.03 3.17
C LYS A 142 -7.35 15.69 3.43
N SER A 143 -7.56 14.86 2.40
CA SER A 143 -8.24 13.56 2.56
C SER A 143 -7.39 12.49 3.23
N SER A 144 -6.05 12.57 3.16
CA SER A 144 -5.16 11.60 3.83
C SER A 144 -4.51 12.10 5.11
N LYS A 145 -4.46 13.42 5.34
CA LYS A 145 -3.57 14.04 6.34
C LYS A 145 -2.10 13.64 6.15
N ILE A 146 -1.67 13.44 4.90
CA ILE A 146 -0.29 13.15 4.52
C ILE A 146 0.18 14.27 3.61
N ASP A 147 1.30 14.91 3.96
CA ASP A 147 1.89 15.98 3.17
C ASP A 147 2.22 15.51 1.75
N PHE A 148 1.88 16.33 0.76
CA PHE A 148 2.11 16.02 -0.64
C PHE A 148 3.60 15.89 -0.97
N ALA A 149 4.47 16.55 -0.21
CA ALA A 149 5.91 16.31 -0.28
C ALA A 149 6.26 14.83 -0.06
N TYR A 150 5.62 14.17 0.91
CA TYR A 150 5.82 12.74 1.16
C TYR A 150 5.23 11.88 0.04
N TRP A 151 4.09 12.28 -0.53
CA TRP A 151 3.54 11.63 -1.72
C TRP A 151 4.54 11.59 -2.86
N LYS A 152 5.12 12.75 -3.18
CA LYS A 152 6.15 12.88 -4.23
C LYS A 152 7.35 11.99 -3.95
N THR A 153 7.92 12.07 -2.74
CA THR A 153 9.10 11.28 -2.36
C THR A 153 8.84 9.79 -2.47
N THR A 154 7.71 9.29 -1.96
CA THR A 154 7.39 7.85 -2.03
C THR A 154 7.15 7.40 -3.47
N VAL A 155 6.43 8.17 -4.30
CA VAL A 155 6.21 7.79 -5.70
C VAL A 155 7.53 7.81 -6.49
N SER A 156 8.36 8.83 -6.32
CA SER A 156 9.69 8.88 -6.94
C SER A 156 10.57 7.69 -6.54
N MET A 157 10.53 7.30 -5.26
CA MET A 157 11.24 6.10 -4.76
C MET A 157 10.73 4.81 -5.41
N LEU A 158 9.40 4.64 -5.52
CA LEU A 158 8.78 3.44 -6.09
C LEU A 158 9.05 3.31 -7.60
N VAL A 159 9.07 4.43 -8.34
CA VAL A 159 9.22 4.44 -9.81
C VAL A 159 10.68 4.36 -10.25
N ALA A 160 11.63 4.68 -9.38
CA ALA A 160 13.06 4.77 -9.71
C ALA A 160 13.55 3.57 -10.52
N ASP A 161 14.36 3.81 -11.56
CA ASP A 161 14.95 2.75 -12.40
C ASP A 161 16.08 1.96 -11.73
N ASP A 162 16.25 2.15 -10.42
CA ASP A 162 17.24 1.47 -9.61
C ASP A 162 16.82 0.02 -9.31
N LYS A 163 17.47 -0.93 -9.96
CA LYS A 163 17.27 -2.37 -9.76
C LYS A 163 18.00 -2.93 -8.54
N THR A 164 18.68 -2.11 -7.76
CA THR A 164 19.39 -2.50 -6.54
C THR A 164 18.63 -2.10 -5.27
N ALA A 165 17.74 -1.10 -5.37
CA ALA A 165 16.94 -0.63 -4.26
C ALA A 165 15.66 -1.46 -4.09
N GLN A 166 15.56 -2.20 -2.98
CA GLN A 166 14.36 -2.99 -2.62
C GLN A 166 13.10 -2.14 -2.37
N THR A 167 13.22 -0.82 -2.32
CA THR A 167 12.08 0.10 -2.27
C THR A 167 11.55 0.50 -3.65
N SER A 168 12.29 0.22 -4.72
CA SER A 168 11.84 0.42 -6.09
C SER A 168 11.04 -0.78 -6.57
N VAL A 169 9.96 -0.52 -7.31
CA VAL A 169 9.19 -1.56 -8.00
C VAL A 169 10.05 -2.25 -9.08
N CYS A 170 11.00 -1.53 -9.70
CA CYS A 170 11.85 -2.06 -10.76
C CYS A 170 12.76 -3.21 -10.27
N TYR A 171 13.16 -3.21 -9.00
CA TYR A 171 13.90 -4.32 -8.36
C TYR A 171 13.19 -5.67 -8.52
N TYR A 172 11.85 -5.66 -8.52
CA TYR A 172 11.02 -6.86 -8.55
C TYR A 172 10.45 -7.19 -9.93
N ILE A 173 10.63 -6.31 -10.93
CA ILE A 173 10.20 -6.56 -12.31
C ILE A 173 11.35 -7.26 -13.05
N ASN A 174 11.17 -8.55 -13.33
CA ASN A 174 12.19 -9.47 -13.84
C ASN A 174 13.37 -9.58 -12.87
N PRO A 175 13.32 -10.51 -11.90
CA PRO A 175 14.51 -10.86 -11.15
C PRO A 175 15.61 -11.19 -12.15
N LEU A 176 16.83 -10.66 -11.94
CA LEU A 176 17.99 -11.37 -12.44
C LEU A 176 17.80 -12.84 -12.05
N PRO A 177 18.08 -13.82 -12.94
CA PRO A 177 17.98 -15.23 -12.58
C PRO A 177 18.96 -15.50 -11.44
N SER A 178 18.52 -15.27 -10.21
CA SER A 178 19.27 -15.56 -9.01
C SER A 178 19.14 -17.05 -8.80
N ASP A 179 20.22 -17.76 -9.12
CA ASP A 179 20.66 -18.99 -8.48
C ASP A 179 19.52 -19.90 -8.01
N ARG A 180 18.76 -20.43 -8.97
CA ARG A 180 18.21 -21.79 -8.80
C ARG A 180 19.41 -22.74 -8.83
N THR A 181 20.18 -22.76 -7.75
CA THR A 181 21.07 -23.89 -7.47
C THR A 181 20.20 -25.13 -7.35
N ASN A 182 20.55 -26.12 -8.18
CA ASN A 182 19.97 -27.46 -8.26
C ASN A 182 19.66 -28.11 -6.91
#